data_AF-A0A1A3NSY7-F1
#
_entry.id   AF-A0A1A3NSY7-F1
#
_cell.length_a   1.000
_cell.length_b   1.000
_cell.length_c   1.000
_cell.angle_alpha   90.00
_cell.angle_beta   90.00
_cell.angle_gamma   90.00
#
_symmetry.space_group_name_H-M   'P 1'
#
loop_
_entity.id
_entity.type
_entity.pdbx_description
1 polymer ?
#
loop_
_entity_poly.entity_id
_entity_poly.type
_entity_poly.pdbx_seq_one_letter_code
_entity_poly.pdbx_strand_id
1 'polypeptide(L)'
;MFANIGWGEMLVLVVVGLVVLGPERLPGAIRWTAGALRQARDYLSGVTSQLRDDMGPEFDDLRGQLGELQKLRGMTPRAALTKHLLDGDDSIFTGNFDKPVSPSVPDQPPQPAAEPASPERTPFDTDAT
;
A
#
# COMPACT_ATOMS: atom_id res chain seq x y z
N MET A 1 1.42 9.48 6.32
CA MET A 1 1.13 10.92 6.29
C MET A 1 0.66 11.36 4.91
N PHE A 2 1.35 10.99 3.81
CA PHE A 2 0.87 11.28 2.44
C PHE A 2 -0.22 10.34 1.89
N ALA A 3 -0.48 9.20 2.55
CA ALA A 3 -1.50 8.23 2.13
C ALA A 3 -2.96 8.68 2.40
N ASN A 4 -3.16 9.86 3.00
CA ASN A 4 -4.47 10.48 3.17
C ASN A 4 -4.75 11.55 2.09
N ILE A 5 -3.92 11.66 1.05
CA ILE A 5 -4.25 12.47 -0.13
C ILE A 5 -5.36 11.70 -0.87
N GLY A 6 -6.60 12.15 -0.71
CA GLY A 6 -7.71 11.71 -1.51
C GLY A 6 -7.77 12.46 -2.84
N TRP A 7 -8.73 12.07 -3.68
CA TRP A 7 -9.00 12.75 -4.94
C TRP A 7 -9.34 14.23 -4.75
N GLY A 8 -9.98 14.60 -3.62
CA GLY A 8 -10.31 15.98 -3.28
C GLY A 8 -9.07 16.85 -3.06
N GLU A 9 -8.10 16.36 -2.29
CA GLU A 9 -6.84 17.08 -2.02
C GLU A 9 -6.00 17.24 -3.28
N MET A 10 -5.97 16.24 -4.18
CA MET A 10 -5.31 16.37 -5.48
C MET A 10 -5.92 17.49 -6.32
N LEU A 11 -7.26 17.60 -6.34
CA LEU A 11 -7.96 18.64 -7.08
C LEU A 11 -7.64 20.02 -6.49
N VAL A 12 -7.60 20.14 -5.15
CA VAL A 12 -7.17 21.37 -4.47
C VAL A 12 -5.73 21.73 -4.85
N LEU A 13 -4.79 20.79 -4.86
CA LEU A 13 -3.40 21.06 -5.25
C LEU A 13 -3.28 21.53 -6.70
N VAL A 14 -4.06 20.94 -7.62
CA VAL A 14 -4.11 21.39 -9.02
C VAL A 14 -4.64 22.81 -9.10
N VAL A 15 -5.74 23.14 -8.42
CA VAL A 15 -6.30 24.49 -8.39
C VAL A 15 -5.30 25.49 -7.81
N VAL A 16 -4.67 25.17 -6.68
CA VAL A 16 -3.63 26.02 -6.07
C VAL A 16 -2.47 26.22 -7.04
N GLY A 17 -2.00 25.15 -7.69
CA GLY A 17 -0.95 25.23 -8.71
C GLY A 17 -1.33 26.11 -9.90
N LEU A 18 -2.57 25.99 -10.39
CA LEU A 18 -3.10 26.83 -11.47
C LEU A 18 -3.21 28.30 -11.06
N VAL A 19 -3.60 28.60 -9.83
CA VAL A 19 -3.72 29.99 -9.34
C VAL A 19 -2.36 30.62 -9.09
N VAL A 20 -1.44 29.91 -8.44
CA VAL A 20 -0.12 30.43 -8.08
C VAL A 20 0.77 30.59 -9.31
N LEU A 21 0.82 29.58 -10.18
CA LEU A 21 1.70 29.59 -11.34
C LEU A 21 1.01 30.14 -12.59
N GLY A 22 -0.31 30.02 -12.70
CA GLY A 22 -1.09 30.37 -13.89
C GLY A 22 -1.32 29.16 -14.81
N PRO A 23 -2.53 28.98 -15.37
CA PRO A 23 -2.86 27.87 -16.27
C PRO A 23 -1.99 27.81 -17.53
N GLU A 24 -1.53 28.95 -18.02
CA GLU A 24 -0.72 29.06 -19.24
C GLU A 24 0.74 28.66 -18.99
N ARG A 25 1.22 28.77 -17.75
CA ARG A 25 2.63 28.55 -17.38
C ARG A 25 2.89 27.14 -16.89
N LEU A 26 1.91 26.51 -16.25
CA LEU A 26 1.97 25.12 -15.79
C LEU A 26 2.44 24.12 -16.88
N PRO A 27 1.83 24.10 -18.08
CA PRO A 27 2.27 23.19 -19.13
C PRO A 27 3.66 23.52 -19.67
N GLY A 28 4.09 24.80 -19.62
CA GLY A 28 5.46 25.19 -19.93
C GLY A 28 6.47 24.66 -18.90
N ALA A 29 6.17 24.82 -17.62
CA ALA A 29 6.99 24.34 -16.51
C ALA A 29 7.14 22.81 -16.51
N ILE A 30 6.05 22.07 -16.76
CA ILE A 30 6.10 20.61 -16.88
C ILE A 30 7.04 20.19 -18.02
N ARG A 31 6.92 20.84 -19.19
CA ARG A 31 7.79 20.54 -20.34
C ARG A 31 9.26 20.82 -20.04
N TRP A 32 9.55 21.95 -19.41
CA TRP A 32 10.92 22.30 -19.02
C TRP A 32 11.49 21.29 -18.01
N THR A 33 10.75 20.97 -16.94
CA THR A 33 11.18 20.01 -15.92
C THR A 33 11.35 18.61 -16.52
N ALA A 34 10.42 18.16 -17.36
CA ALA A 34 10.53 16.87 -18.03
C ALA A 34 11.74 16.79 -18.96
N GLY A 35 12.01 17.86 -19.71
CA GLY A 35 13.21 17.99 -20.54
C GLY A 35 14.49 17.96 -19.70
N ALA A 36 14.53 18.73 -18.62
CA ALA A 36 15.66 18.79 -17.69
C ALA A 36 15.92 17.42 -17.04
N LEU A 37 14.88 16.71 -16.60
CA LEU A 37 15.00 15.36 -16.04
C LEU A 37 15.50 14.35 -17.05
N ARG A 38 15.02 14.41 -18.30
CA ARG A 38 15.49 13.54 -19.38
C ARG A 38 16.96 13.78 -19.66
N GLN A 39 17.35 15.05 -19.83
CA GLN A 39 18.71 15.44 -20.09
C GLN A 39 19.65 15.06 -18.92
N ALA A 40 19.21 15.26 -17.68
CA ALA A 40 19.94 14.80 -16.49
C ALA A 40 20.13 13.27 -16.50
N ARG A 41 19.09 12.50 -16.82
CA ARG A 41 19.17 11.04 -16.93
C ARG A 41 20.13 10.60 -18.02
N ASP A 42 20.12 11.27 -19.17
CA ASP A 42 21.00 10.97 -20.30
C ASP A 42 22.46 11.28 -19.94
N TYR A 43 22.74 12.41 -19.28
CA TYR A 43 24.07 12.74 -18.77
C TYR A 43 24.56 11.74 -17.72
N LEU A 44 23.74 11.39 -16.74
CA LEU A 44 24.10 10.42 -15.71
C LEU A 44 24.37 9.03 -16.32
N SER A 45 23.60 8.66 -17.34
CA SER A 45 23.77 7.38 -18.04
C SER A 45 25.05 7.37 -18.90
N GLY A 46 25.38 8.48 -19.56
CA GLY A 46 26.63 8.64 -20.32
C GLY A 46 27.87 8.68 -19.44
N VAL A 47 27.82 9.36 -18.28
CA VAL A 47 28.90 9.34 -17.29
C VAL A 47 29.06 7.94 -16.71
N THR A 48 27.97 7.27 -16.36
CA THR A 48 28.01 5.87 -15.88
C THR A 48 28.63 4.94 -16.91
N SER A 49 28.37 5.13 -18.21
CA SER A 49 28.99 4.30 -19.26
C SER A 49 30.47 4.60 -19.45
N GLN A 50 30.89 5.86 -19.35
CA GLN A 50 32.31 6.23 -19.43
C GLN A 50 33.09 5.72 -18.22
N LEU A 51 32.53 5.83 -17.01
CA LEU A 51 33.13 5.25 -15.81
C LEU A 51 33.16 3.72 -15.85
N ARG A 52 32.18 3.08 -16.50
CA ARG A 52 32.20 1.63 -16.74
C ARG A 52 33.39 1.22 -17.61
N ASP A 53 33.65 1.99 -18.65
CA ASP A 53 34.74 1.75 -19.60
C ASP A 53 36.11 2.01 -18.96
N ASP A 54 36.22 3.07 -18.15
CA ASP A 54 37.50 3.51 -17.57
C ASP A 54 37.87 2.83 -16.23
N MET A 55 36.90 2.48 -15.37
CA MET A 55 37.16 1.89 -14.04
C MET A 55 37.01 0.36 -13.99
N GLY A 56 36.49 -0.27 -15.04
CA GLY A 56 36.37 -1.72 -15.12
C GLY A 56 35.54 -2.35 -13.97
N PRO A 57 35.87 -3.58 -13.54
CA PRO A 57 35.00 -4.43 -12.70
C PRO A 57 34.61 -3.83 -11.33
N GLU A 58 35.33 -2.84 -10.82
CA GLU A 58 35.03 -2.21 -9.54
C GLU A 58 33.68 -1.46 -9.53
N PHE A 59 33.20 -1.00 -10.69
CA PHE A 59 31.87 -0.40 -10.80
C PHE A 59 30.75 -1.44 -10.69
N ASP A 60 31.00 -2.70 -11.07
CA ASP A 60 29.99 -3.77 -11.00
C ASP A 60 29.76 -4.23 -9.56
N ASP A 61 30.79 -4.28 -8.73
CA ASP A 61 30.66 -4.55 -7.30
C ASP A 61 29.82 -3.48 -6.59
N LEU A 62 30.02 -2.20 -6.91
CA LEU A 62 29.19 -1.11 -6.37
C LEU A 62 27.74 -1.20 -6.83
N ARG A 63 27.52 -1.63 -8.08
CA ARG A 63 26.16 -1.85 -8.60
C ARG A 63 25.46 -3.01 -7.88
N GLY A 64 26.20 -4.07 -7.53
CA GLY A 64 25.73 -5.17 -6.72
C GLY A 64 25.25 -4.70 -5.34
N GLN A 65 26.07 -3.91 -4.64
CA GLN A 65 25.72 -3.35 -3.33
C GLN A 65 24.51 -2.39 -3.39
N LEU A 66 24.44 -1.52 -4.41
CA LEU A 66 23.28 -0.64 -4.64
C LEU A 66 22.01 -1.44 -4.98
N GLY A 67 22.14 -2.49 -5.78
CA GLY A 67 21.05 -3.39 -6.14
C GLY A 67 20.52 -4.17 -4.93
N GLU A 68 21.39 -4.63 -4.03
CA GLU A 68 21.01 -5.26 -2.77
C GLU A 68 20.26 -4.31 -1.85
N LEU A 69 20.70 -3.05 -1.71
CA LEU A 69 20.00 -2.02 -0.94
C LEU A 69 18.60 -1.74 -1.50
N GLN A 70 18.46 -1.75 -2.81
CA GLN A 70 17.18 -1.53 -3.49
C GLN A 70 16.26 -2.76 -3.37
N LYS A 71 16.82 -3.98 -3.41
CA LYS A 71 16.13 -5.25 -3.15
C LYS A 71 15.64 -5.35 -1.71
N LEU A 72 16.46 -4.94 -0.73
CA LEU A 72 16.08 -4.85 0.68
C LEU A 72 14.92 -3.86 0.88
N ARG A 73 14.94 -2.72 0.18
CA ARG A 73 13.84 -1.75 0.19
C ARG A 73 12.54 -2.35 -0.38
N GLY A 74 12.63 -3.23 -1.37
CA GLY A 74 11.50 -4.00 -1.92
C GLY A 74 10.96 -5.10 -1.01
N MET A 75 11.78 -5.61 -0.07
CA MET A 75 11.39 -6.55 0.98
C MET A 75 10.91 -5.86 2.27
N THR A 76 10.55 -4.57 2.19
CA THR A 76 10.01 -3.88 3.36
C THR A 76 8.56 -4.33 3.63
N PRO A 77 8.15 -4.47 4.91
CA PRO A 77 6.76 -4.78 5.28
C PRO A 77 5.75 -3.84 4.62
N ARG A 78 6.18 -2.60 4.36
CA ARG A 78 5.43 -1.58 3.64
C ARG A 78 5.10 -1.99 2.20
N ALA A 79 6.04 -2.60 1.48
CA ALA A 79 5.81 -3.08 0.11
C ALA A 79 4.86 -4.30 0.08
N ALA A 80 4.94 -5.19 1.09
CA ALA A 80 4.00 -6.28 1.25
C ALA A 80 2.58 -5.78 1.57
N LEU A 81 2.47 -4.78 2.45
CA LEU A 81 1.20 -4.12 2.77
C LEU A 81 0.64 -3.37 1.57
N THR A 82 1.47 -2.66 0.81
CA THR A 82 1.02 -1.96 -0.41
C THR A 82 0.53 -2.96 -1.46
N LYS A 83 1.20 -4.09 -1.69
CA LYS A 83 0.69 -5.12 -2.61
C LYS A 83 -0.65 -5.68 -2.14
N HIS A 84 -0.78 -5.97 -0.85
CA HIS A 84 -2.01 -6.54 -0.30
C HIS A 84 -3.18 -5.55 -0.28
N LEU A 85 -2.91 -4.26 -0.07
CA LEU A 85 -3.93 -3.20 -0.04
C LEU A 85 -4.26 -2.64 -1.43
N LEU A 86 -3.33 -2.70 -2.39
CA LEU A 86 -3.52 -2.16 -3.74
C LEU A 86 -4.08 -3.21 -4.72
N ASP A 87 -3.76 -4.50 -4.55
CA ASP A 87 -4.35 -5.58 -5.37
C ASP A 87 -5.65 -6.15 -4.79
N GLY A 88 -5.97 -5.86 -3.51
CA GLY A 88 -7.10 -6.48 -2.80
C GLY A 88 -8.31 -5.58 -2.57
N ASP A 89 -8.18 -4.26 -2.74
CA ASP A 89 -9.16 -3.30 -2.22
C ASP A 89 -9.39 -2.11 -3.16
N ASP A 90 -9.79 -2.41 -4.41
CA ASP A 90 -10.37 -1.42 -5.34
C ASP A 90 -11.55 -0.65 -4.70
N SER A 91 -12.14 -1.18 -3.63
CA SER A 91 -13.17 -0.55 -2.78
C SER A 91 -12.69 0.72 -2.05
N ILE A 92 -11.41 0.83 -1.68
CA ILE A 92 -10.83 2.04 -1.07
C ILE A 92 -10.77 3.19 -2.08
N PHE A 93 -10.36 2.89 -3.31
CA PHE A 93 -10.22 3.89 -4.37
C PHE A 93 -11.58 4.33 -4.95
N THR A 94 -12.59 3.45 -4.87
CA THR A 94 -13.93 3.68 -5.43
C THR A 94 -14.91 4.29 -4.41
N GLY A 95 -14.48 4.55 -3.16
CA GLY A 95 -15.29 5.25 -2.15
C GLY A 95 -16.54 4.50 -1.68
N ASN A 96 -16.61 3.19 -1.89
CA ASN A 96 -17.83 2.40 -1.70
C ASN A 96 -17.90 1.71 -0.32
N PHE A 97 -17.38 2.38 0.71
CA PHE A 97 -17.26 1.92 2.11
C PHE A 97 -18.60 1.68 2.83
N ASP A 98 -19.72 2.08 2.22
CA ASP A 98 -21.04 2.04 2.86
C ASP A 98 -21.79 0.70 2.63
N LYS A 99 -21.21 -0.24 1.87
CA LYS A 99 -21.85 -1.55 1.67
C LYS A 99 -21.39 -2.51 2.76
N PRO A 100 -22.25 -2.95 3.69
CA PRO A 100 -21.86 -3.95 4.67
C PRO A 100 -21.54 -5.24 3.91
N VAL A 101 -20.27 -5.64 3.93
CA VAL A 101 -19.86 -7.01 3.66
C VAL A 101 -20.49 -7.85 4.77
N SER A 102 -21.64 -8.48 4.48
CA SER A 102 -22.19 -9.54 5.34
C SER A 102 -21.12 -10.60 5.51
N PRO A 103 -20.60 -10.84 6.73
CA PRO A 103 -19.74 -11.98 6.95
C PRO A 103 -20.62 -13.23 6.84
N SER A 104 -20.48 -13.93 5.73
CA SER A 104 -20.88 -15.33 5.62
C SER A 104 -20.16 -16.10 6.71
N VAL A 105 -20.92 -16.49 7.74
CA VAL A 105 -20.49 -17.29 8.89
C VAL A 105 -19.99 -18.65 8.40
N PRO A 106 -18.71 -19.02 8.62
CA PRO A 106 -18.26 -20.39 8.43
C PRO A 106 -18.41 -21.17 9.75
N ASP A 107 -19.15 -22.28 9.66
CA ASP A 107 -19.03 -23.51 10.46
C ASP A 107 -19.13 -23.47 12.00
N GLN A 108 -20.26 -24.02 12.47
CA GLN A 108 -20.42 -24.61 13.81
C GLN A 108 -20.07 -26.11 13.74
N PRO A 109 -19.20 -26.65 14.61
CA PRO A 109 -19.61 -27.68 15.60
C PRO A 109 -18.73 -27.69 16.90
N PRO A 110 -18.95 -28.64 17.84
CA PRO A 110 -19.86 -28.65 18.98
C PRO A 110 -19.22 -28.21 20.33
N GLN A 111 -20.05 -27.79 21.30
CA GLN A 111 -19.66 -27.46 22.68
C GLN A 111 -19.36 -28.70 23.56
N PRO A 112 -18.27 -28.69 24.34
CA PRO A 112 -18.12 -29.50 25.55
C PRO A 112 -18.20 -28.66 26.84
N ALA A 113 -18.98 -29.17 27.81
CA ALA A 113 -19.35 -28.58 29.09
C ALA A 113 -18.29 -28.70 30.21
N ALA A 114 -18.34 -27.77 31.18
CA ALA A 114 -18.07 -27.90 32.62
C ALA A 114 -18.16 -26.49 33.26
N GLU A 115 -18.82 -26.18 34.38
CA GLU A 115 -19.30 -26.95 35.52
C GLU A 115 -20.38 -26.14 36.29
N PRO A 116 -21.32 -26.77 37.03
CA PRO A 116 -22.52 -26.12 37.58
C PRO A 116 -22.44 -25.84 39.10
N ALA A 117 -23.09 -24.76 39.54
CA ALA A 117 -23.50 -24.51 40.93
C ALA A 117 -24.78 -23.65 40.86
N SER A 118 -25.91 -23.93 41.50
CA SER A 118 -26.18 -24.61 42.76
C SER A 118 -27.70 -24.99 42.82
N PRO A 119 -28.18 -25.65 43.88
CA PRO A 119 -29.21 -26.68 43.83
C PRO A 119 -30.64 -26.16 44.03
N GLU A 120 -31.62 -26.81 43.40
CA GLU A 120 -32.99 -26.80 43.93
C GLU A 120 -33.59 -28.20 43.91
N ARG A 121 -34.30 -28.49 45.00
CA ARG A 121 -34.72 -29.81 45.47
C ARG A 121 -35.82 -30.43 44.59
N THR A 122 -35.77 -31.76 44.59
CA THR A 122 -36.77 -32.77 44.23
C THR A 122 -38.13 -32.58 44.98
N PRO A 123 -39.12 -33.50 44.90
CA PRO A 123 -39.58 -34.50 43.90
C PRO A 123 -41.12 -34.30 43.65
N PHE A 124 -41.87 -34.97 42.76
CA PHE A 124 -42.21 -36.40 42.63
C PHE A 124 -43.00 -36.57 41.32
N ASP A 125 -42.85 -37.70 40.62
CA ASP A 125 -43.80 -38.16 39.60
C ASP A 125 -44.49 -39.43 40.11
N THR A 126 -45.80 -39.51 39.89
CA THR A 126 -46.78 -40.35 40.59
C THR A 126 -47.34 -41.48 39.71
N ASP A 127 -46.67 -41.86 38.61
CA ASP A 127 -47.34 -42.66 37.57
C ASP A 127 -46.49 -43.73 36.88
N ALA A 128 -46.03 -44.77 37.62
CA ALA A 128 -45.76 -46.07 36.99
C ALA A 128 -45.64 -47.20 38.04
N THR A 129 -46.76 -47.87 38.28
CA THR A 129 -46.82 -49.23 38.84
C THR A 129 -46.50 -50.28 37.78
#